data_AF-A0A9W6X789-F1
#
_entry.id   AF-A0A9W6X789-F1
#
_cell.length_a   1.000
_cell.length_b   1.000
_cell.length_c   1.000
_cell.angle_alpha   90.00
_cell.angle_beta   90.00
_cell.angle_gamma   90.00
#
_symmetry.space_group_name_H-M   'P 1'
#
loop_
_entity.id
_entity.type
_entity.pdbx_description
1 polymer ?
#
loop_
_entity_poly.entity_id
_entity_poly.type
_entity_poly.pdbx_seq_one_letter_code
_entity_poly.pdbx_strand_id
1 'polypeptide(L)'
;MDKRSSSVQQGARRVRQGRRRERNAGLDRTRKLHQQDMTIVVTTQNVRGLATSQEQRGQKLLGFNEQHLRGKRDAIFLQETRLKANEHKAAAQQHAAMWGFKHSVADSLSMGASGDDRRAGVVILVNPYEAVRNMIGWKQELWTEHLIMVQAELAGRCVLLINIYSPSHGVTRIKFYKYLSQTEWPDEMDMICGGDFNCVLDRETDRVGSGGTRDMGMRELQAFLEKARLYDPGLSHKPHVNGRQALEDYAAAQ
;
A
#
# COMPACT_ATOMS: atom_id res chain seq x y z
N MET A 1 19.83 -41.85 22.02
CA MET A 1 19.51 -41.90 20.56
C MET A 1 18.16 -41.22 20.34
N ASP A 2 18.19 -39.94 19.99
CA ASP A 2 17.02 -39.06 19.88
C ASP A 2 16.28 -39.23 18.55
N LYS A 3 15.18 -39.97 18.56
CA LYS A 3 14.27 -40.15 17.41
C LYS A 3 13.24 -39.02 17.23
N ARG A 4 13.23 -38.01 18.11
CA ARG A 4 12.21 -36.94 18.08
C ARG A 4 12.53 -35.76 17.15
N SER A 5 13.80 -35.55 16.78
CA SER A 5 14.22 -34.38 15.99
C SER A 5 13.98 -34.49 14.47
N SER A 6 13.79 -35.70 13.93
CA SER A 6 13.64 -35.89 12.46
C SER A 6 12.21 -35.66 11.94
N SER A 7 11.20 -35.88 12.77
CA SER A 7 9.78 -35.75 12.38
C SER A 7 9.35 -34.28 12.21
N VAL A 8 9.88 -33.39 13.05
CA VAL A 8 9.59 -31.94 13.02
C VAL A 8 10.19 -31.28 11.77
N GLN A 9 11.40 -31.70 11.35
CA GLN A 9 12.02 -31.18 10.12
C GLN A 9 11.33 -31.67 8.84
N GLN A 10 10.75 -32.87 8.83
CA GLN A 10 9.96 -33.37 7.69
C GLN A 10 8.60 -32.68 7.57
N GLY A 11 7.93 -32.37 8.69
CA GLY A 11 6.69 -31.59 8.72
C GLY A 11 6.88 -30.17 8.17
N ALA A 12 7.93 -29.46 8.61
CA ALA A 12 8.23 -28.11 8.13
C ALA A 12 8.52 -28.05 6.62
N ARG A 13 9.20 -29.07 6.06
CA ARG A 13 9.44 -29.17 4.61
C ARG A 13 8.15 -29.41 3.82
N ARG A 14 7.26 -30.27 4.30
CA ARG A 14 5.96 -30.54 3.65
C ARG A 14 5.04 -29.31 3.65
N VAL A 15 4.99 -28.55 4.75
CA VAL A 15 4.22 -27.29 4.83
C VAL A 15 4.78 -26.23 3.88
N ARG A 16 6.11 -26.09 3.77
CA ARG A 16 6.74 -25.18 2.79
C ARG A 16 6.48 -25.61 1.34
N GLN A 17 6.47 -26.91 1.05
CA GLN A 17 6.17 -27.43 -0.29
C GLN A 17 4.70 -27.27 -0.66
N GLY A 18 3.78 -27.46 0.30
CA GLY A 18 2.35 -27.21 0.13
C GLY A 18 2.05 -25.75 -0.19
N ARG A 19 2.56 -24.82 0.63
CA ARG A 19 2.41 -23.37 0.40
C ARG A 19 2.97 -22.90 -0.94
N ARG A 20 4.06 -23.52 -1.41
CA ARG A 20 4.67 -23.20 -2.72
C ARG A 20 3.83 -23.73 -3.89
N ARG A 21 3.16 -24.88 -3.71
CA ARG A 21 2.24 -25.45 -4.70
C ARG A 21 0.91 -24.69 -4.76
N GLU A 22 0.37 -24.28 -3.62
CA GLU A 22 -0.84 -23.45 -3.55
C GLU A 22 -0.62 -22.05 -4.14
N ARG A 23 0.55 -21.42 -3.88
CA ARG A 23 0.95 -20.19 -4.58
C ARG A 23 0.99 -20.37 -6.09
N ASN A 24 1.49 -21.49 -6.58
CA ASN A 24 1.59 -21.76 -8.01
C ASN A 24 0.24 -22.14 -8.64
N ALA A 25 -0.63 -22.84 -7.92
CA ALA A 25 -1.93 -23.27 -8.41
C ALA A 25 -2.96 -22.12 -8.49
N GLY A 26 -2.86 -21.11 -7.62
CA GLY A 26 -3.66 -19.88 -7.72
C GLY A 26 -3.25 -18.95 -8.87
N LEU A 27 -2.07 -19.17 -9.48
CA LEU A 27 -1.51 -18.32 -10.53
C LEU A 27 -1.92 -18.71 -11.96
N ASP A 28 -2.53 -19.88 -12.16
CA ASP A 28 -2.78 -20.41 -13.52
C ASP A 28 -4.07 -19.91 -14.19
N ARG A 29 -4.77 -18.95 -13.55
CA ARG A 29 -5.96 -18.28 -14.13
C ARG A 29 -5.68 -16.86 -14.65
N THR A 30 -4.44 -16.42 -14.66
CA THR A 30 -4.09 -15.17 -15.34
C THR A 30 -4.00 -15.43 -16.84
N ARG A 31 -4.78 -14.68 -17.63
CA ARG A 31 -4.45 -14.41 -19.05
C ARG A 31 -2.94 -14.22 -19.13
N LYS A 32 -2.25 -15.02 -19.96
CA LYS A 32 -0.84 -14.79 -20.25
C LYS A 32 -0.72 -13.35 -20.72
N LEU A 33 -0.11 -12.51 -19.90
CA LEU A 33 0.25 -11.16 -20.30
C LEU A 33 1.09 -11.28 -21.56
N HIS A 34 0.71 -10.56 -22.60
CA HIS A 34 1.49 -10.52 -23.83
C HIS A 34 2.86 -9.94 -23.53
N GLN A 35 3.87 -10.31 -24.32
CA GLN A 35 5.24 -9.83 -24.16
C GLN A 35 5.37 -8.29 -24.23
N GLN A 36 4.33 -7.62 -24.74
CA GLN A 36 4.24 -6.16 -24.86
C GLN A 36 3.42 -5.50 -23.74
N ASP A 37 2.81 -6.28 -22.84
CA ASP A 37 2.03 -5.72 -21.75
C ASP A 37 2.97 -5.07 -20.74
N MET A 38 2.77 -3.76 -20.51
CA MET A 38 3.44 -3.06 -19.42
C MET A 38 2.68 -3.32 -18.12
N THR A 39 3.37 -3.85 -17.13
CA THR A 39 2.84 -4.02 -15.77
C THR A 39 3.34 -2.89 -14.88
N ILE A 40 2.41 -2.22 -14.21
CA ILE A 40 2.72 -1.26 -13.17
C ILE A 40 2.39 -1.89 -11.82
N VAL A 41 3.32 -1.80 -10.88
CA VAL A 41 3.20 -2.39 -9.55
C VAL A 41 3.20 -1.27 -8.51
N VAL A 42 2.02 -1.02 -7.94
CA VAL A 42 1.85 -0.15 -6.78
C VAL A 42 1.66 -1.01 -5.54
N THR A 43 2.42 -0.74 -4.48
CA THR A 43 2.30 -1.44 -3.19
C THR A 43 1.88 -0.45 -2.11
N THR A 44 1.01 -0.86 -1.19
CA THR A 44 0.70 -0.09 0.02
C THR A 44 1.09 -0.88 1.26
N GLN A 45 1.69 -0.22 2.25
CA GLN A 45 2.06 -0.85 3.52
C GLN A 45 2.08 0.14 4.69
N ASN A 46 1.34 -0.19 5.74
CA ASN A 46 1.54 0.42 7.05
C ASN A 46 2.82 -0.19 7.69
N VAL A 47 3.84 0.65 7.92
CA VAL A 47 5.18 0.22 8.38
C VAL A 47 5.38 0.30 9.89
N ARG A 48 4.37 0.78 10.63
CA ARG A 48 4.38 0.91 12.10
C ARG A 48 5.65 1.57 12.64
N GLY A 49 6.07 2.65 12.01
CA GLY A 49 7.24 3.47 12.37
C GLY A 49 8.47 3.19 11.51
N LEU A 50 8.82 4.14 10.64
CA LEU A 50 10.06 4.21 9.87
C LEU A 50 11.12 5.10 10.55
N ALA A 51 10.71 5.88 11.55
CA ALA A 51 11.54 6.77 12.39
C ALA A 51 12.48 6.05 13.38
N THR A 52 12.87 4.83 13.06
CA THR A 52 13.92 4.10 13.75
C THR A 52 15.31 4.65 13.37
N SER A 53 16.38 4.08 13.93
CA SER A 53 17.76 4.40 13.54
C SER A 53 17.96 4.27 12.02
N GLN A 54 18.95 4.96 11.46
CA GLN A 54 19.23 4.94 10.02
C GLN A 54 19.47 3.51 9.49
N GLU A 55 20.11 2.66 10.29
CA GLU A 55 20.34 1.25 9.96
C GLU A 55 19.02 0.46 9.89
N GLN A 56 18.18 0.57 10.92
CA GLN A 56 16.86 -0.09 10.96
C GLN A 56 15.93 0.40 9.85
N ARG A 57 16.00 1.71 9.54
CA ARG A 57 15.30 2.28 8.39
C ARG A 57 15.75 1.63 7.09
N GLY A 58 17.06 1.46 6.91
CA GLY A 58 17.63 0.79 5.73
C GLY A 58 17.15 -0.65 5.60
N GLN A 59 17.16 -1.42 6.69
CA GLN A 59 16.65 -2.79 6.70
C GLN A 59 15.17 -2.87 6.31
N LYS A 60 14.32 -1.97 6.85
CA LYS A 60 12.92 -1.90 6.46
C LYS A 60 12.75 -1.55 4.98
N LEU A 61 13.54 -0.59 4.49
CA LEU A 61 13.46 -0.18 3.10
C LEU A 61 13.94 -1.29 2.14
N LEU A 62 14.91 -2.12 2.54
CA LEU A 62 15.47 -3.20 1.70
C LEU A 62 14.43 -4.20 1.23
N GLY A 63 13.42 -4.48 2.06
CA GLY A 63 12.30 -5.34 1.66
C GLY A 63 11.52 -4.79 0.45
N PHE A 64 11.54 -3.48 0.23
CA PHE A 64 10.85 -2.88 -0.92
C PHE A 64 11.61 -3.03 -2.25
N ASN A 65 12.91 -3.35 -2.19
CA ASN A 65 13.74 -3.62 -3.37
C ASN A 65 13.59 -5.08 -3.87
N GLU A 66 12.90 -5.94 -3.11
CA GLU A 66 12.68 -7.33 -3.54
C GLU A 66 11.85 -7.38 -4.83
N GLN A 67 12.34 -8.09 -5.85
CA GLN A 67 11.58 -8.37 -7.06
C GLN A 67 10.32 -9.16 -6.72
N HIS A 68 9.17 -8.60 -7.08
CA HIS A 68 7.92 -9.34 -7.03
C HIS A 68 7.83 -10.28 -8.24
N LEU A 69 6.92 -11.26 -8.18
CA LEU A 69 6.66 -12.18 -9.30
C LEU A 69 6.29 -11.47 -10.62
N ARG A 70 5.91 -10.19 -10.54
CA ARG A 70 5.50 -9.34 -11.67
C ARG A 70 6.46 -8.17 -11.94
N GLY A 71 7.68 -8.23 -11.41
CA GLY A 71 8.67 -7.18 -11.59
C GLY A 71 8.94 -6.36 -10.32
N LYS A 72 9.57 -5.20 -10.51
CA LYS A 72 9.90 -4.27 -9.43
C LYS A 72 8.66 -3.42 -9.09
N ARG A 73 8.66 -2.84 -7.89
CA ARG A 73 7.61 -1.90 -7.47
C ARG A 73 7.90 -0.56 -8.11
N ASP A 74 6.91 0.05 -8.77
CA ASP A 74 7.00 1.37 -9.37
C ASP A 74 6.76 2.46 -8.33
N ALA A 75 5.71 2.29 -7.52
CA ALA A 75 5.34 3.18 -6.44
C ALA A 75 5.00 2.40 -5.16
N ILE A 76 5.38 2.96 -4.02
CA ILE A 76 5.17 2.35 -2.71
C ILE A 76 4.56 3.40 -1.78
N PHE A 77 3.36 3.13 -1.30
CA PHE A 77 2.63 3.96 -0.37
C PHE A 77 2.90 3.45 1.05
N LEU A 78 3.58 4.25 1.86
CA LEU A 78 3.88 3.92 3.25
C LEU A 78 3.00 4.71 4.20
N GLN A 79 2.46 4.05 5.22
CA GLN A 79 1.67 4.66 6.29
C GLN A 79 2.31 4.42 7.66
N GLU A 80 1.93 5.24 8.64
CA GLU A 80 2.48 5.23 9.99
C GLU A 80 4.02 5.34 9.99
N THR A 81 4.56 6.22 9.13
CA THR A 81 6.01 6.35 8.97
C THR A 81 6.68 6.96 10.21
N ARG A 82 5.95 7.76 11.01
CA ARG A 82 6.43 8.42 12.23
C ARG A 82 7.66 9.30 12.01
N LEU A 83 7.98 9.62 10.76
CA LEU A 83 9.07 10.52 10.39
C LEU A 83 8.70 11.95 10.79
N LYS A 84 9.69 12.78 11.08
CA LYS A 84 9.54 14.24 11.14
C LYS A 84 9.66 14.83 9.73
N ALA A 85 9.17 16.06 9.55
CA ALA A 85 9.23 16.76 8.28
C ALA A 85 10.66 16.81 7.67
N ASN A 86 11.66 17.04 8.52
CA ASN A 86 13.08 17.09 8.11
C ASN A 86 13.72 15.72 7.81
N GLU A 87 13.03 14.61 8.09
CA GLU A 87 13.54 13.25 7.87
C GLU A 87 13.04 12.61 6.57
N HIS A 88 11.98 13.14 5.95
CA HIS A 88 11.45 12.63 4.69
C HIS A 88 12.53 12.63 3.59
N LYS A 89 13.30 13.72 3.50
CA LYS A 89 14.42 13.83 2.55
C LYS A 89 15.46 12.74 2.76
N ALA A 90 15.83 12.46 4.02
CA ALA A 90 16.79 11.41 4.33
C ALA A 90 16.25 10.01 3.99
N ALA A 91 14.95 9.76 4.24
CA ALA A 91 14.31 8.49 3.88
C ALA A 91 14.25 8.31 2.35
N ALA A 92 13.87 9.35 1.60
CA ALA A 92 13.86 9.36 0.14
C ALA A 92 15.25 9.08 -0.45
N GLN A 93 16.27 9.76 0.07
CA GLN A 93 17.66 9.57 -0.31
C GLN A 93 18.16 8.15 -0.03
N GLN A 94 17.83 7.61 1.14
CA GLN A 94 18.20 6.25 1.49
C GLN A 94 17.53 5.23 0.57
N HIS A 95 16.24 5.41 0.26
CA HIS A 95 15.53 4.59 -0.70
C HIS A 95 16.20 4.66 -2.08
N ALA A 96 16.47 5.84 -2.62
CA ALA A 96 17.12 6.02 -3.92
C ALA A 96 18.54 5.41 -3.96
N ALA A 97 19.32 5.54 -2.88
CA ALA A 97 20.67 4.97 -2.78
C ALA A 97 20.67 3.44 -2.88
N MET A 98 19.61 2.78 -2.44
CA MET A 98 19.48 1.32 -2.56
C MET A 98 19.26 0.84 -4.00
N TRP A 99 18.83 1.76 -4.87
CA TRP A 99 18.77 1.56 -6.31
C TRP A 99 20.08 1.98 -6.99
N GLY A 100 21.10 2.44 -6.25
CA GLY A 100 22.38 2.90 -6.82
C GLY A 100 22.36 4.33 -7.34
N PHE A 101 21.33 5.12 -7.04
CA PHE A 101 21.28 6.54 -7.41
C PHE A 101 22.02 7.44 -6.43
N LYS A 102 22.61 8.51 -6.97
CA LYS A 102 23.20 9.59 -6.17
C LYS A 102 22.11 10.43 -5.50
N HIS A 103 22.43 10.97 -4.33
CA HIS A 103 21.53 11.79 -3.50
C HIS A 103 20.87 12.98 -4.22
N SER A 104 21.47 13.50 -5.30
CA SER A 104 21.00 14.67 -6.04
C SER A 104 19.72 14.44 -6.86
N VAL A 105 19.30 13.18 -7.06
CA VAL A 105 18.08 12.84 -7.82
C VAL A 105 16.89 12.58 -6.86
N ALA A 106 17.12 12.43 -5.57
CA ALA A 106 16.13 11.96 -4.60
C ALA A 106 14.95 12.93 -4.36
N ASP A 107 15.18 14.23 -4.53
CA ASP A 107 14.19 15.27 -4.18
C ASP A 107 12.98 15.26 -5.14
N SER A 108 13.08 14.62 -6.31
CA SER A 108 11.97 14.44 -7.26
C SER A 108 11.36 13.03 -7.25
N LEU A 109 11.82 12.15 -6.35
CA LEU A 109 11.50 10.72 -6.39
C LEU A 109 10.62 10.23 -5.24
N SER A 110 10.42 11.03 -4.20
CA SER A 110 9.58 10.63 -3.07
C SER A 110 9.04 11.85 -2.34
N MET A 111 7.79 11.76 -1.89
CA MET A 111 7.13 12.84 -1.16
C MET A 111 6.47 12.30 0.10
N GLY A 112 6.41 13.11 1.14
CA GLY A 112 5.88 12.68 2.43
C GLY A 112 5.30 13.83 3.23
N ALA A 113 4.38 13.49 4.13
CA ALA A 113 3.84 14.40 5.12
C ALA A 113 3.82 13.72 6.49
N SER A 114 3.94 14.53 7.53
CA SER A 114 4.04 14.10 8.93
C SER A 114 3.54 15.20 9.84
N GLY A 115 2.98 14.85 10.99
CA GLY A 115 2.70 15.80 12.06
C GLY A 115 3.86 15.87 13.04
N ASP A 116 3.70 16.71 14.05
CA ASP A 116 4.79 17.08 14.95
C ASP A 116 5.20 15.95 15.92
N ASP A 117 4.23 15.13 16.32
CA ASP A 117 4.39 14.18 17.44
C ASP A 117 4.90 12.78 17.05
N ARG A 118 5.37 12.57 15.80
CA ARG A 118 5.78 11.24 15.29
C ARG A 118 4.70 10.15 15.49
N ARG A 119 3.42 10.51 15.50
CA ARG A 119 2.30 9.56 15.74
C ARG A 119 1.76 8.95 14.46
N ALA A 120 1.80 9.72 13.38
CA ALA A 120 1.36 9.30 12.06
C ALA A 120 2.41 9.68 11.02
N GLY A 121 2.01 9.78 9.76
CA GLY A 121 2.88 10.11 8.65
C GLY A 121 2.68 9.16 7.49
N VAL A 122 2.71 9.73 6.30
CA VAL A 122 2.52 9.05 5.02
C VAL A 122 3.64 9.44 4.07
N VAL A 123 4.09 8.49 3.26
CA VAL A 123 5.15 8.70 2.26
C VAL A 123 4.80 7.94 0.99
N ILE A 124 5.03 8.54 -0.17
CA ILE A 124 5.05 7.86 -1.46
C ILE A 124 6.53 7.76 -1.88
N LEU A 125 7.04 6.54 -1.98
CA LEU A 125 8.35 6.24 -2.53
C LEU A 125 8.19 5.76 -3.96
N VAL A 126 8.99 6.28 -4.89
CA VAL A 126 9.00 5.82 -6.28
C VAL A 126 10.33 5.17 -6.63
N ASN A 127 10.26 4.12 -7.44
CA ASN A 127 11.45 3.49 -7.99
C ASN A 127 12.03 4.39 -9.10
N PRO A 128 13.29 4.83 -8.96
CA PRO A 128 13.90 5.82 -9.86
C PRO A 128 14.20 5.32 -11.28
N TYR A 129 14.12 4.02 -11.55
CA TYR A 129 14.35 3.46 -12.89
C TYR A 129 13.08 3.23 -13.71
N GLU A 130 11.89 3.42 -13.16
CA GLU A 130 10.67 2.82 -13.72
C GLU A 130 9.70 3.82 -14.33
N ALA A 131 8.41 3.43 -14.37
CA ALA A 131 7.34 4.06 -15.12
C ALA A 131 6.88 5.40 -14.54
N VAL A 132 7.14 5.69 -13.26
CA VAL A 132 6.66 6.90 -12.58
C VAL A 132 7.69 8.03 -12.67
N ARG A 133 7.28 9.19 -13.19
CA ARG A 133 8.12 10.37 -13.43
C ARG A 133 7.39 11.65 -13.05
N ASN A 134 8.12 12.78 -13.06
CA ASN A 134 7.54 14.12 -12.95
C ASN A 134 6.61 14.30 -11.74
N MET A 135 7.02 13.79 -10.57
CA MET A 135 6.23 13.89 -9.35
C MET A 135 6.12 15.33 -8.88
N ILE A 136 4.89 15.83 -8.71
CA ILE A 136 4.57 17.16 -8.20
C ILE A 136 3.47 17.01 -7.16
N GLY A 137 3.59 17.69 -6.02
CA GLY A 137 2.54 17.64 -5.01
C GLY A 137 1.27 18.32 -5.51
N TRP A 138 0.14 17.62 -5.41
CA TRP A 138 -1.17 18.10 -5.80
C TRP A 138 -1.95 18.55 -4.55
N LYS A 139 -2.50 19.78 -4.60
CA LYS A 139 -3.21 20.42 -3.49
C LYS A 139 -2.49 20.24 -2.14
N GLN A 140 -1.23 20.67 -2.08
CA GLN A 140 -0.36 20.50 -0.90
C GLN A 140 -0.93 21.15 0.36
N GLU A 141 -1.78 22.16 0.22
CA GLU A 141 -2.52 22.80 1.30
C GLU A 141 -3.49 21.86 2.02
N LEU A 142 -3.89 20.74 1.39
CA LEU A 142 -4.74 19.71 1.99
C LEU A 142 -3.92 18.57 2.62
N TRP A 143 -2.59 18.57 2.45
CA TRP A 143 -1.75 17.49 2.96
C TRP A 143 -1.70 17.51 4.48
N THR A 144 -1.73 16.31 5.05
CA THR A 144 -1.64 16.09 6.49
C THR A 144 -0.83 14.83 6.76
N GLU A 145 -0.59 14.51 8.03
CA GLU A 145 0.01 13.22 8.41
C GLU A 145 -0.83 11.98 8.03
N HIS A 146 -2.04 12.20 7.50
CA HIS A 146 -3.01 11.20 7.07
C HIS A 146 -3.27 11.19 5.55
N LEU A 147 -2.76 12.18 4.81
CA LEU A 147 -3.04 12.34 3.38
C LEU A 147 -1.89 13.04 2.65
N ILE A 148 -1.44 12.42 1.56
CA ILE A 148 -0.67 13.08 0.51
C ILE A 148 -1.21 12.69 -0.86
N MET A 149 -1.11 13.62 -1.80
CA MET A 149 -1.63 13.48 -3.15
C MET A 149 -0.59 13.98 -4.14
N VAL A 150 -0.06 13.11 -4.96
CA VAL A 150 1.07 13.42 -5.85
C VAL A 150 0.64 13.19 -7.29
N GLN A 151 0.65 14.25 -8.08
CA GLN A 151 0.55 14.13 -9.53
C GLN A 151 1.86 13.57 -10.08
N ALA A 152 1.78 12.62 -10.99
CA ALA A 152 2.94 12.04 -11.65
C ALA A 152 2.60 11.64 -13.09
N GLU A 153 3.62 11.39 -13.90
CA GLU A 153 3.48 10.70 -15.16
C GLU A 153 3.73 9.21 -14.94
N LEU A 154 2.83 8.34 -15.39
CA LEU A 154 2.95 6.90 -15.30
C LEU A 154 2.66 6.29 -16.67
N ALA A 155 3.69 5.70 -17.29
CA ALA A 155 3.62 5.14 -18.64
C ALA A 155 3.04 6.13 -19.69
N GLY A 156 3.42 7.42 -19.60
CA GLY A 156 2.97 8.47 -20.51
C GLY A 156 1.60 9.07 -20.19
N ARG A 157 0.96 8.66 -19.09
CA ARG A 157 -0.32 9.22 -18.64
C ARG A 157 -0.16 10.05 -17.39
N CYS A 158 -0.93 11.13 -17.27
CA CYS A 158 -1.02 11.89 -16.03
C CYS A 158 -1.85 11.12 -15.01
N VAL A 159 -1.27 10.82 -13.85
CA VAL A 159 -1.93 10.09 -12.78
C VAL A 159 -1.82 10.84 -11.45
N LEU A 160 -2.83 10.68 -10.61
CA LEU A 160 -2.84 11.17 -9.23
C LEU A 160 -2.66 9.99 -8.27
N LEU A 161 -1.50 9.93 -7.63
CA LEU A 161 -1.17 8.96 -6.58
C LEU A 161 -1.64 9.49 -5.23
N ILE A 162 -2.54 8.78 -4.56
CA ILE A 162 -3.13 9.19 -3.29
C ILE A 162 -2.77 8.16 -2.23
N ASN A 163 -2.05 8.60 -1.20
CA ASN A 163 -1.71 7.77 -0.05
C ASN A 163 -2.48 8.24 1.19
N ILE A 164 -3.32 7.37 1.72
CA ILE A 164 -4.16 7.61 2.88
C ILE A 164 -3.68 6.80 4.09
N TYR A 165 -3.59 7.44 5.24
CA TYR A 165 -3.54 6.78 6.54
C TYR A 165 -4.65 7.35 7.40
N SER A 166 -5.84 6.75 7.36
CA SER A 166 -7.02 7.33 8.00
C SER A 166 -6.91 7.28 9.53
N PRO A 167 -7.45 8.27 10.27
CA PRO A 167 -7.45 8.23 11.73
C PRO A 167 -8.11 6.97 12.31
N SER A 168 -7.53 6.41 13.39
CA SER A 168 -8.06 5.23 14.06
C SER A 168 -9.31 5.52 14.91
N HIS A 169 -9.43 6.74 15.44
CA HIS A 169 -10.59 7.17 16.23
C HIS A 169 -11.79 7.50 15.34
N GLY A 170 -12.94 6.85 15.59
CA GLY A 170 -14.11 6.88 14.69
C GLY A 170 -14.65 8.27 14.36
N VAL A 171 -14.78 9.16 15.34
CA VAL A 171 -15.28 10.54 15.11
C VAL A 171 -14.31 11.33 14.22
N THR A 172 -13.01 11.15 14.43
CA THR A 172 -11.97 11.84 13.66
C THR A 172 -11.92 11.29 12.23
N ARG A 173 -12.09 9.97 12.07
CA ARG A 173 -12.20 9.30 10.76
C ARG A 173 -13.40 9.77 9.95
N ILE A 174 -14.57 9.91 10.59
CA ILE A 174 -15.77 10.48 9.94
C ILE A 174 -15.49 11.88 9.42
N LYS A 175 -14.87 12.75 10.24
CA LYS A 175 -14.52 14.13 9.81
C LYS A 175 -13.53 14.11 8.65
N PHE A 176 -12.52 13.25 8.72
CA PHE A 176 -11.53 13.07 7.67
C PHE A 176 -12.16 12.68 6.33
N TYR A 177 -13.04 11.67 6.30
CA TYR A 177 -13.69 11.27 5.05
C TYR A 177 -14.71 12.28 4.54
N LYS A 178 -15.44 12.97 5.42
CA LYS A 178 -16.30 14.08 5.00
C LYS A 178 -15.51 15.17 4.29
N TYR A 179 -14.36 15.53 4.84
CA TYR A 179 -13.45 16.49 4.22
C TYR A 179 -12.96 16.01 2.84
N LEU A 180 -12.56 14.74 2.72
CA LEU A 180 -12.18 14.17 1.41
C LEU A 180 -13.35 14.18 0.40
N SER A 181 -14.58 13.87 0.84
CA SER A 181 -15.77 13.89 -0.03
C SER A 181 -16.17 15.30 -0.49
N GLN A 182 -15.70 16.34 0.21
CA GLN A 182 -15.90 17.74 -0.16
C GLN A 182 -14.81 18.28 -1.08
N THR A 183 -13.71 17.54 -1.26
CA THR A 183 -12.62 17.93 -2.14
C THR A 183 -13.05 17.76 -3.60
N GLU A 184 -12.74 18.75 -4.43
CA GLU A 184 -12.87 18.64 -5.89
C GLU A 184 -11.70 17.81 -6.44
N TRP A 185 -12.02 16.71 -7.10
CA TRP A 185 -11.06 15.78 -7.71
C TRP A 185 -10.90 16.09 -9.21
N PRO A 186 -9.69 15.94 -9.78
CA PRO A 186 -9.47 16.23 -11.20
C PRO A 186 -10.17 15.18 -12.07
N ASP A 187 -10.84 15.62 -13.13
CA ASP A 187 -11.54 14.73 -14.08
C ASP A 187 -10.56 14.20 -15.17
N GLU A 188 -9.44 14.88 -15.36
CA GLU A 188 -8.47 14.65 -16.44
C GLU A 188 -7.32 13.71 -16.07
N MET A 189 -7.28 13.20 -14.83
CA MET A 189 -6.20 12.33 -14.33
C MET A 189 -6.74 10.96 -13.90
N ASP A 190 -6.01 9.90 -14.23
CA ASP A 190 -6.28 8.59 -13.64
C ASP A 190 -5.87 8.60 -12.17
N MET A 191 -6.71 8.10 -11.26
CA MET A 191 -6.46 8.12 -9.83
C MET A 191 -6.08 6.75 -9.30
N ILE A 192 -4.95 6.67 -8.58
CA ILE A 192 -4.54 5.48 -7.82
C ILE A 192 -4.52 5.84 -6.35
N CYS A 193 -5.55 5.38 -5.63
CA CYS A 193 -5.67 5.58 -4.20
C CYS A 193 -5.36 4.28 -3.45
N GLY A 194 -4.46 4.36 -2.48
CA GLY A 194 -4.13 3.24 -1.61
C GLY A 194 -3.77 3.72 -0.22
N GLY A 195 -3.71 2.79 0.72
CA GLY A 195 -3.38 3.15 2.08
C GLY A 195 -3.95 2.23 3.13
N ASP A 196 -3.96 2.74 4.35
CA ASP A 196 -4.66 2.14 5.47
C ASP A 196 -5.87 3.02 5.79
N PHE A 197 -7.04 2.53 5.40
CA PHE A 197 -8.31 3.24 5.56
C PHE A 197 -8.88 3.11 6.99
N ASN A 198 -8.32 2.25 7.86
CA ASN A 198 -8.86 2.03 9.21
C ASN A 198 -10.40 1.87 9.25
N CYS A 199 -10.97 1.29 8.20
CA CYS A 199 -12.40 1.14 8.01
C CYS A 199 -12.70 -0.11 7.21
N VAL A 200 -13.64 -0.91 7.68
CA VAL A 200 -14.13 -2.13 7.02
C VAL A 200 -15.35 -1.81 6.15
N LEU A 201 -15.28 -2.13 4.86
CA LEU A 201 -16.38 -1.92 3.90
C LEU A 201 -17.24 -3.19 3.72
N ASP A 202 -16.60 -4.35 3.55
CA ASP A 202 -17.26 -5.66 3.51
C ASP A 202 -16.80 -6.48 4.72
N ARG A 203 -17.69 -6.65 5.70
CA ARG A 203 -17.35 -7.41 6.91
C ARG A 203 -17.05 -8.87 6.65
N GLU A 204 -17.66 -9.46 5.63
CA GLU A 204 -17.51 -10.89 5.38
C GLU A 204 -16.10 -11.21 4.89
N THR A 205 -15.43 -10.26 4.23
CA THR A 205 -14.06 -10.40 3.75
C THR A 205 -13.03 -9.75 4.62
N ASP A 206 -13.33 -8.53 5.09
CA ASP A 206 -12.30 -7.67 5.65
C ASP A 206 -12.08 -7.99 7.14
N ARG A 207 -12.96 -8.79 7.75
CA ARG A 207 -12.88 -9.12 9.18
C ARG A 207 -13.29 -10.55 9.51
N VAL A 208 -12.37 -11.27 10.13
CA VAL A 208 -12.66 -12.55 10.79
C VAL A 208 -13.08 -12.27 12.24
N GLY A 209 -14.37 -12.42 12.58
CA GLY A 209 -14.88 -12.32 13.95
C GLY A 209 -16.35 -11.86 14.09
N SER A 210 -16.95 -12.06 15.27
CA SER A 210 -18.39 -11.89 15.55
C SER A 210 -18.84 -10.49 16.02
N GLY A 211 -18.06 -9.44 15.72
CA GLY A 211 -18.40 -8.07 16.12
C GLY A 211 -19.49 -7.44 15.24
N GLY A 212 -20.71 -7.27 15.77
CA GLY A 212 -21.87 -6.78 15.03
C GLY A 212 -21.95 -5.25 14.80
N THR A 213 -21.07 -4.43 15.39
CA THR A 213 -21.14 -2.95 15.33
C THR A 213 -20.57 -2.39 14.04
N ARG A 214 -21.35 -1.55 13.32
CA ARG A 214 -20.95 -0.98 12.01
C ARG A 214 -19.68 -0.15 12.22
N ASP A 215 -18.73 -0.26 11.29
CA ASP A 215 -17.51 0.52 11.41
C ASP A 215 -17.86 2.00 11.25
N MET A 216 -17.40 2.82 12.20
CA MET A 216 -17.63 4.25 12.16
C MET A 216 -16.84 4.84 10.99
N GLY A 217 -17.50 5.60 10.12
CA GLY A 217 -16.87 6.19 8.94
C GLY A 217 -17.04 5.39 7.65
N MET A 218 -17.63 4.18 7.68
CA MET A 218 -17.88 3.37 6.48
C MET A 218 -18.69 4.12 5.43
N ARG A 219 -19.78 4.78 5.86
CA ARG A 219 -20.64 5.57 4.97
C ARG A 219 -19.87 6.74 4.35
N GLU A 220 -19.07 7.44 5.15
CA GLU A 220 -18.30 8.58 4.68
C GLU A 220 -17.16 8.15 3.74
N LEU A 221 -16.54 6.99 3.98
CA LEU A 221 -15.58 6.38 3.07
C LEU A 221 -16.26 6.04 1.73
N GLN A 222 -17.44 5.40 1.74
CA GLN A 222 -18.20 5.13 0.51
C GLN A 222 -18.52 6.41 -0.26
N ALA A 223 -18.99 7.45 0.41
CA ALA A 223 -19.26 8.73 -0.21
C ALA A 223 -18.00 9.37 -0.84
N PHE A 224 -16.84 9.25 -0.18
CA PHE A 224 -15.56 9.67 -0.76
C PHE A 224 -15.23 8.85 -2.02
N LEU A 225 -15.29 7.51 -1.96
CA LEU A 225 -14.97 6.65 -3.11
C LEU A 225 -15.88 6.96 -4.32
N GLU A 226 -17.19 7.10 -4.09
CA GLU A 226 -18.15 7.47 -5.14
C GLU A 226 -17.83 8.84 -5.74
N LYS A 227 -17.61 9.85 -4.90
CA LYS A 227 -17.32 11.22 -5.34
C LYS A 227 -16.01 11.30 -6.14
N ALA A 228 -14.99 10.57 -5.70
CA ALA A 228 -13.69 10.47 -6.35
C ALA A 228 -13.67 9.47 -7.53
N ARG A 229 -14.82 8.82 -7.82
CA ARG A 229 -14.95 7.75 -8.82
C ARG A 229 -13.91 6.64 -8.66
N LEU A 230 -13.54 6.36 -7.42
CA LEU A 230 -12.62 5.29 -7.05
C LEU A 230 -13.38 3.98 -6.92
N TYR A 231 -12.76 2.93 -7.43
CA TYR A 231 -13.29 1.58 -7.38
C TYR A 231 -12.36 0.70 -6.54
N ASP A 232 -12.95 -0.21 -5.77
CA ASP A 232 -12.19 -1.17 -4.96
C ASP A 232 -11.82 -2.40 -5.82
N PRO A 233 -10.55 -2.57 -6.21
CA PRO A 233 -10.12 -3.73 -6.96
C PRO A 233 -10.18 -5.03 -6.14
N GLY A 234 -10.08 -4.96 -4.82
CA GLY A 234 -10.12 -6.12 -3.92
C GLY A 234 -11.51 -6.74 -3.83
N LEU A 235 -12.55 -5.91 -3.71
CA LEU A 235 -13.94 -6.38 -3.69
C LEU A 235 -14.39 -6.97 -5.02
N SER A 236 -13.89 -6.41 -6.12
CA SER A 236 -14.33 -6.79 -7.46
C SER A 236 -13.64 -7.98 -8.08
N HIS A 237 -12.38 -8.20 -7.73
CA HIS A 237 -11.63 -9.39 -8.12
C HIS A 237 -11.72 -10.48 -7.06
N LYS A 238 -12.56 -10.28 -6.02
CA LYS A 238 -12.90 -11.30 -5.04
C LYS A 238 -13.40 -12.53 -5.80
N PRO A 239 -12.72 -13.67 -5.71
CA PRO A 239 -13.18 -14.85 -6.39
C PRO A 239 -14.57 -15.22 -5.84
N HIS A 240 -15.53 -15.52 -6.72
CA HIS A 240 -16.80 -16.11 -6.30
C HIS A 240 -16.51 -17.51 -5.77
N VAL A 241 -16.23 -17.62 -4.46
CA VAL A 241 -15.96 -18.90 -3.83
C VAL A 241 -17.14 -19.26 -2.93
N ASN A 242 -17.81 -20.34 -3.32
CA ASN A 242 -18.83 -20.98 -2.50
C ASN A 242 -18.13 -21.69 -1.34
N GLY A 243 -18.13 -21.06 -0.16
CA GLY A 243 -17.71 -21.70 1.08
C GLY A 243 -16.79 -20.84 1.93
N ARG A 244 -17.07 -20.82 3.23
CA ARG A 244 -16.34 -20.08 4.27
C ARG A 244 -14.83 -20.38 4.28
N GLN A 245 -14.44 -21.63 4.04
CA GLN A 245 -13.03 -22.05 4.03
C GLN A 245 -12.22 -21.33 2.94
N ALA A 246 -12.79 -21.15 1.75
CA ALA A 246 -12.06 -20.53 0.66
C ALA A 246 -12.00 -19.00 0.77
N LEU A 247 -12.97 -18.37 1.47
CA LEU A 247 -12.88 -16.98 1.90
C LEU A 247 -11.76 -16.79 2.94
N GLU A 248 -11.66 -17.71 3.90
CA GLU A 248 -10.58 -17.71 4.90
C GLU A 248 -9.20 -17.91 4.24
N ASP A 249 -9.09 -18.78 3.23
CA ASP A 249 -7.86 -19.01 2.47
C ASP A 249 -7.47 -17.78 1.61
N TYR A 250 -8.44 -17.08 1.00
CA TYR A 250 -8.20 -15.84 0.25
C TYR A 250 -7.76 -14.70 1.18
N ALA A 251 -8.44 -14.51 2.31
CA ALA A 251 -8.08 -13.49 3.29
C ALA A 251 -6.69 -13.76 3.90
N ALA A 252 -6.28 -15.02 4.04
CA ALA A 252 -4.95 -15.39 4.52
C ALA A 252 -3.82 -15.21 3.48
N ALA A 253 -4.17 -15.03 2.20
CA ALA A 253 -3.22 -14.85 1.10
C ALA A 253 -2.92 -13.37 0.77
N GLN A 254 -3.78 -12.45 1.24
CA GLN A 254 -3.61 -11.00 1.20
C GLN A 254 -2.63 -10.55 2.30
#